data_AF-A0A1H8FUV5-F1
#
_entry.id   AF-A0A1H8FUV5-F1
#
_cell.length_a   1.000
_cell.length_b   1.000
_cell.length_c   1.000
_cell.angle_alpha   90.00
_cell.angle_beta   90.00
_cell.angle_gamma   90.00
#
_symmetry.space_group_name_H-M   'P 1'
#
loop_
_entity.id
_entity.type
_entity.pdbx_description
1 polymer ?
#
loop_
_entity_poly.entity_id
_entity_poly.type
_entity_poly.pdbx_seq_one_letter_code
_entity_poly.pdbx_strand_id
1 'polypeptide(L)'
;MPPPTQGEVERLLNGVRHRVLRLLEKRGALPAQGPEDALQAYQAHSLQQRLRWTEVDVRHPPRKQPRCALLEGFSLHANTHLHASDRQGLERMCRYGARGALALERLSRMEDGRIAYRMKRPLPEGTTHLLFTGLELLRRVASLVPPPRANLTRFHGVFAPGAKLRPFLVPRAGEEETSVAPQAAASKEPLKEKTPRGDWAELLKRTFDFDVFACVRCGGRRRVLAYVNEAGGVRAILEHLGLPTAGARLAPARGPPQAAWC
;
A
#
# COMPACT_ATOMS: atom_id res chain seq x y z
N MET A 1 5.26 26.67 -4.77
CA MET A 1 4.25 26.72 -5.85
C MET A 1 2.95 27.25 -5.27
N PRO A 2 2.18 28.08 -6.00
CA PRO A 2 0.87 28.52 -5.55
C PRO A 2 -0.09 27.32 -5.39
N PRO A 3 -1.09 27.41 -4.49
CA PRO A 3 -2.11 26.37 -4.38
C PRO A 3 -2.93 26.28 -5.68
N PRO A 4 -3.46 25.10 -6.03
CA PRO A 4 -4.28 24.95 -7.22
C PRO A 4 -5.56 25.80 -7.10
N THR A 5 -6.04 26.28 -8.23
CA THR A 5 -7.32 26.98 -8.36
C THR A 5 -8.49 25.99 -8.28
N GLN A 6 -9.69 26.49 -7.96
CA GLN A 6 -10.91 25.66 -7.95
C GLN A 6 -11.14 24.96 -9.30
N GLY A 7 -11.00 25.69 -10.41
CA GLY A 7 -11.18 25.14 -11.75
C GLY A 7 -10.17 24.06 -12.12
N GLU A 8 -8.93 24.14 -11.63
CA GLU A 8 -7.94 23.07 -11.81
C GLU A 8 -8.33 21.79 -11.06
N VAL A 9 -8.82 21.92 -9.82
CA VAL A 9 -9.30 20.77 -9.03
C VAL A 9 -10.50 20.10 -9.72
N GLU A 10 -11.45 20.88 -10.24
CA GLU A 10 -12.62 20.37 -10.97
C GLU A 10 -12.24 19.68 -12.29
N ARG A 11 -11.31 20.27 -13.07
CA ARG A 11 -10.79 19.64 -14.29
C ARG A 11 -10.07 18.33 -13.98
N LEU A 12 -9.26 18.30 -12.92
CA LEU A 12 -8.56 17.09 -12.51
C LEU A 12 -9.54 16.01 -12.05
N LEU A 13 -10.55 16.36 -11.26
CA LEU A 13 -11.59 15.42 -10.82
C LEU A 13 -12.33 14.81 -12.01
N ASN A 14 -12.71 15.62 -13.00
CA ASN A 14 -13.31 15.15 -14.25
C ASN A 14 -12.41 14.14 -14.97
N GLY A 15 -11.12 14.46 -15.11
CA GLY A 15 -10.15 13.57 -15.73
C GLY A 15 -9.96 12.24 -14.98
N VAL A 16 -9.91 12.30 -13.64
CA VAL A 16 -9.81 11.11 -12.78
C VAL A 16 -11.06 10.24 -12.94
N ARG A 17 -12.25 10.82 -12.78
CA ARG A 17 -13.54 10.12 -12.96
C ARG A 17 -13.60 9.41 -14.31
N HIS A 18 -13.36 10.13 -15.40
CA HIS A 18 -13.43 9.57 -16.74
C HIS A 18 -12.43 8.43 -16.97
N ARG A 19 -11.20 8.55 -16.46
CA ARG A 19 -10.18 7.49 -16.57
C ARG A 19 -10.53 6.27 -15.72
N VAL A 20 -11.05 6.48 -14.50
CA VAL A 20 -11.45 5.39 -13.60
C VAL A 20 -12.63 4.63 -14.20
N LEU A 21 -13.67 5.32 -14.67
CA LEU A 21 -14.81 4.67 -15.31
C LEU A 21 -14.39 3.87 -16.55
N ARG A 22 -13.61 4.45 -17.46
CA ARG A 22 -13.06 3.71 -18.61
C ARG A 22 -12.21 2.50 -18.20
N LEU A 23 -11.45 2.59 -17.11
CA LEU A 23 -10.67 1.46 -16.62
C LEU A 23 -11.58 0.35 -16.08
N LEU A 24 -12.65 0.70 -15.38
CA LEU A 24 -13.63 -0.25 -14.84
C LEU A 24 -14.42 -0.93 -15.98
N GLU A 25 -14.85 -0.17 -16.99
CA GLU A 25 -15.46 -0.70 -18.22
C GLU A 25 -14.56 -1.73 -18.90
N LYS A 26 -13.31 -1.37 -19.16
CA LYS A 26 -12.32 -2.27 -19.79
C LYS A 26 -12.04 -3.54 -18.99
N ARG A 27 -12.27 -3.50 -17.68
CA ARG A 27 -12.08 -4.64 -16.77
C ARG A 27 -13.35 -5.45 -16.54
N GLY A 28 -14.49 -5.09 -17.16
CA GLY A 28 -15.77 -5.72 -16.89
C GLY A 28 -16.24 -5.55 -15.43
N ALA A 29 -15.70 -4.55 -14.72
CA ALA A 29 -15.96 -4.32 -13.30
C ALA A 29 -17.13 -3.33 -13.05
N LEU A 30 -17.79 -2.88 -14.12
CA LEU A 30 -19.09 -2.22 -14.06
C LEU A 30 -20.19 -3.28 -14.20
N PRO A 31 -21.35 -3.11 -13.54
CA PRO A 31 -22.22 -4.22 -13.20
C PRO A 31 -22.83 -4.89 -14.44
N ALA A 32 -22.45 -6.15 -14.65
CA ALA A 32 -23.28 -7.19 -15.23
C ALA A 32 -23.26 -8.51 -14.41
N GLN A 33 -22.27 -8.72 -13.53
CA GLN A 33 -22.15 -9.95 -12.73
C GLN A 33 -21.69 -9.63 -11.30
N GLY A 34 -22.36 -10.26 -10.32
CA GLY A 34 -22.05 -10.13 -8.90
C GLY A 34 -20.72 -10.78 -8.50
N PRO A 35 -20.29 -10.64 -7.23
CA PRO A 35 -18.96 -11.08 -6.78
C PRO A 35 -18.79 -12.62 -6.84
N GLU A 36 -17.66 -13.09 -7.40
CA GLU A 36 -17.33 -14.51 -7.58
C GLU A 36 -16.70 -15.19 -6.33
N ASP A 37 -16.21 -14.42 -5.35
CA ASP A 37 -15.51 -14.93 -4.16
C ASP A 37 -16.14 -14.39 -2.86
N ALA A 38 -16.25 -15.23 -1.82
CA ALA A 38 -16.77 -14.85 -0.51
C ALA A 38 -15.99 -13.69 0.13
N LEU A 39 -14.66 -13.62 -0.03
CA LEU A 39 -13.87 -12.49 0.48
C LEU A 39 -14.17 -11.21 -0.30
N GLN A 40 -14.34 -11.29 -1.62
CA GLN A 40 -14.74 -10.16 -2.45
C GLN A 40 -16.18 -9.74 -2.16
N ALA A 41 -17.08 -10.68 -1.91
CA ALA A 41 -18.43 -10.42 -1.45
C ALA A 41 -18.38 -9.73 -0.09
N TYR A 42 -17.53 -10.15 0.85
CA TYR A 42 -17.36 -9.47 2.14
C TYR A 42 -16.68 -8.11 2.04
N GLN A 43 -15.74 -7.90 1.11
CA GLN A 43 -15.12 -6.60 0.87
C GLN A 43 -16.11 -5.64 0.20
N ALA A 44 -16.80 -6.10 -0.84
CA ALA A 44 -17.89 -5.39 -1.49
C ALA A 44 -18.98 -5.09 -0.48
N HIS A 45 -19.39 -6.04 0.34
CA HIS A 45 -20.36 -5.88 1.42
C HIS A 45 -19.81 -5.05 2.59
N SER A 46 -18.51 -4.99 2.84
CA SER A 46 -17.92 -4.05 3.80
C SER A 46 -17.95 -2.61 3.28
N LEU A 47 -17.95 -2.44 1.95
CA LEU A 47 -18.15 -1.16 1.25
C LEU A 47 -19.65 -0.85 1.03
N GLN A 48 -20.50 -1.87 0.85
CA GLN A 48 -21.91 -1.80 0.44
C GLN A 48 -22.89 -1.96 1.61
N GLN A 49 -22.60 -2.78 2.62
CA GLN A 49 -23.10 -2.59 3.99
C GLN A 49 -22.34 -1.43 4.64
N ARG A 50 -22.59 -0.25 4.07
CA ARG A 50 -23.43 0.73 4.74
C ARG A 50 -23.86 0.20 6.12
N LEU A 51 -23.08 0.52 7.14
CA LEU A 51 -23.47 0.53 8.54
C LEU A 51 -24.95 0.91 8.64
N ARG A 52 -25.92 -0.03 8.70
CA ARG A 52 -27.39 0.22 8.60
C ARG A 52 -27.73 1.71 8.40
N TRP A 53 -27.51 2.23 7.19
CA TRP A 53 -27.92 3.59 6.82
C TRP A 53 -29.36 3.42 6.40
N THR A 54 -30.28 3.35 7.37
CA THR A 54 -31.70 3.08 7.06
C THR A 54 -32.33 4.19 6.24
N GLU A 55 -31.63 5.29 5.99
CA GLU A 55 -31.83 6.16 4.85
C GLU A 55 -30.44 6.52 4.34
N VAL A 56 -30.27 6.64 3.02
CA VAL A 56 -29.12 7.34 2.48
C VAL A 56 -29.26 8.76 2.99
N ASP A 57 -28.59 9.05 4.11
CA ASP A 57 -28.32 10.41 4.50
C ASP A 57 -27.35 10.89 3.41
N VAL A 58 -27.94 11.42 2.33
CA VAL A 58 -27.25 12.19 1.31
C VAL A 58 -26.67 13.33 2.11
N ARG A 59 -25.47 13.11 2.65
CA ARG A 59 -24.71 14.17 3.29
C ARG A 59 -24.72 15.27 2.25
N HIS A 60 -25.46 16.34 2.54
CA HIS A 60 -25.44 17.51 1.71
C HIS A 60 -23.96 17.79 1.48
N PRO A 61 -23.54 17.97 0.21
CA PRO A 61 -22.13 18.15 -0.09
C PRO A 61 -21.59 19.19 0.90
N PRO A 62 -20.48 18.91 1.59
CA PRO A 62 -19.95 19.86 2.57
C PRO A 62 -19.91 21.23 1.90
N ARG A 63 -20.39 22.28 2.60
CA ARG A 63 -20.43 23.67 2.10
C ARG A 63 -19.24 23.89 1.17
N LYS A 64 -19.46 24.27 -0.10
CA LYS A 64 -18.41 24.37 -1.14
C LYS A 64 -17.16 24.99 -0.54
N GLN A 65 -16.19 24.15 -0.17
CA GLN A 65 -14.91 24.62 0.32
C GLN A 65 -14.07 24.95 -0.91
N PRO A 66 -13.30 26.05 -0.89
CA PRO A 66 -12.38 26.32 -1.98
C PRO A 66 -11.42 25.14 -2.13
N ARG A 67 -11.07 24.78 -3.37
CA ARG A 67 -10.18 23.65 -3.71
C ARG A 67 -10.72 22.28 -3.29
N CYS A 68 -12.04 22.13 -3.24
CA CYS A 68 -12.72 20.85 -3.09
C CYS A 68 -13.73 20.67 -4.22
N ALA A 69 -13.78 19.47 -4.80
CA ALA A 69 -14.73 19.12 -5.84
C ALA A 69 -15.37 17.76 -5.55
N LEU A 70 -16.66 17.64 -5.87
CA LEU A 70 -17.45 16.41 -5.78
C LEU A 70 -18.23 16.26 -7.09
N LEU A 71 -18.15 15.09 -7.71
CA LEU A 71 -18.80 14.80 -8.99
C LEU A 71 -19.15 13.32 -9.07
N GLU A 72 -20.44 12.98 -9.15
CA GLU A 72 -20.95 11.61 -9.34
C GLU A 72 -20.30 10.58 -8.39
N GLY A 73 -20.17 10.93 -7.11
CA GLY A 73 -19.54 10.06 -6.09
C GLY A 73 -18.01 10.11 -6.03
N PHE A 74 -17.34 10.76 -6.98
CA PHE A 74 -15.91 11.06 -6.89
C PHE A 74 -15.67 12.36 -6.13
N SER A 75 -14.73 12.35 -5.17
CA SER A 75 -14.33 13.55 -4.44
C SER A 75 -12.83 13.81 -4.57
N LEU A 76 -12.44 15.08 -4.65
CA LEU A 76 -11.05 15.52 -4.62
C LEU A 76 -10.92 16.72 -3.70
N HIS A 77 -9.96 16.65 -2.77
CA HIS A 77 -9.71 17.67 -1.75
C HIS A 77 -8.25 18.13 -1.80
N ALA A 78 -8.03 19.40 -2.13
CA ALA A 78 -6.69 19.97 -2.31
C ALA A 78 -6.36 21.09 -1.28
N ASN A 79 -7.08 21.19 -0.16
CA ASN A 79 -6.74 22.14 0.92
C ASN A 79 -5.64 21.64 1.86
N THR A 80 -5.29 20.35 1.80
CA THR A 80 -4.28 19.79 2.70
C THR A 80 -2.90 19.89 2.05
N HIS A 81 -2.05 20.73 2.62
CA HIS A 81 -0.65 20.85 2.25
C HIS A 81 0.23 20.50 3.45
N LEU A 82 1.27 19.71 3.23
CA LEU A 82 2.24 19.35 4.25
C LEU A 82 3.62 19.82 3.81
N HIS A 83 4.15 20.83 4.49
CA HIS A 83 5.46 21.38 4.19
C HIS A 83 6.58 20.55 4.83
N ALA A 84 7.75 20.48 4.19
CA ALA A 84 8.88 19.70 4.69
C ALA A 84 9.39 20.18 6.07
N SER A 85 9.21 21.46 6.39
CA SER A 85 9.56 22.01 7.71
C SER A 85 8.44 21.93 8.76
N ASP A 86 7.23 21.49 8.41
CA ASP A 86 6.13 21.33 9.38
C ASP A 86 6.30 20.02 10.17
N ARG A 87 7.16 20.05 11.18
CA ARG A 87 7.48 18.87 12.01
C ARG A 87 6.23 18.28 12.67
N GLN A 88 5.32 19.12 13.17
CA GLN A 88 4.08 18.65 13.78
C GLN A 88 3.13 18.01 12.76
N GLY A 89 3.03 18.59 11.55
CA GLY A 89 2.24 18.02 10.46
C GLY A 89 2.79 16.67 9.99
N LEU A 90 4.11 16.56 9.85
CA LEU A 90 4.79 15.33 9.46
C LEU A 90 4.56 14.24 10.50
N GLU A 91 4.68 14.58 11.78
CA GLU A 91 4.39 13.68 12.89
C GLU A 91 2.92 13.21 12.88
N ARG A 92 1.96 14.11 12.63
CA ARG A 92 0.53 13.74 12.45
C ARG A 92 0.34 12.77 11.28
N MET A 93 1.04 12.97 10.16
CA MET A 93 0.98 12.08 9.01
C MET A 93 1.58 10.71 9.34
N CYS A 94 2.74 10.66 10.02
CA CYS A 94 3.33 9.41 10.48
C CYS A 94 2.40 8.65 11.44
N ARG A 95 1.80 9.35 12.42
CA ARG A 95 0.79 8.75 13.31
C ARG A 95 -0.43 8.23 12.54
N TYR A 96 -0.86 8.94 11.50
CA TYR A 96 -1.96 8.49 10.66
C TYR A 96 -1.60 7.20 9.91
N GLY A 97 -0.41 7.12 9.32
CA GLY A 97 0.08 5.93 8.61
C GLY A 97 0.33 4.74 9.54
N ALA A 98 0.78 4.99 10.77
CA ALA A 98 0.99 3.97 11.80
C ALA A 98 -0.29 3.56 12.54
N ARG A 99 -1.44 4.16 12.20
CA ARG A 99 -2.69 3.92 12.92
C ARG A 99 -3.21 2.52 12.65
N GLY A 100 -3.44 1.75 13.72
CA GLY A 100 -4.13 0.46 13.63
C GLY A 100 -5.58 0.59 13.14
N ALA A 101 -6.11 -0.50 12.59
CA ALA A 101 -7.49 -0.55 12.07
C ALA A 101 -8.55 -0.19 13.13
N LEU A 102 -8.29 -0.54 14.40
CA LEU A 102 -9.15 -0.27 15.54
C LEU A 102 -8.35 0.39 16.66
N ALA A 103 -9.03 1.24 17.45
CA ALA A 103 -8.51 1.73 18.71
C ALA A 103 -9.05 0.84 19.84
N LEU A 104 -8.19 0.03 20.46
CA LEU A 104 -8.60 -0.94 21.49
C LEU A 104 -9.27 -0.26 22.70
N GLU A 105 -8.82 0.92 23.09
CA GLU A 105 -9.41 1.77 24.14
C GLU A 105 -10.87 2.19 23.88
N ARG A 106 -11.35 2.04 22.63
CA ARG A 106 -12.73 2.35 22.22
C ARG A 106 -13.57 1.10 22.08
N LEU A 107 -13.01 -0.08 22.29
CA LEU A 107 -13.69 -1.36 22.22
C LEU A 107 -14.03 -1.83 23.63
N SER A 108 -15.28 -2.21 23.87
CA SER A 108 -15.72 -2.80 25.13
C SER A 108 -16.69 -3.95 24.90
N ARG A 109 -16.74 -4.90 25.85
CA ARG A 109 -17.74 -5.97 25.85
C ARG A 109 -18.93 -5.53 26.71
N MET A 110 -20.12 -5.75 26.21
CA MET A 110 -21.38 -5.48 26.91
C MET A 110 -21.82 -6.70 27.72
N GLU A 111 -22.73 -6.48 28.66
CA GLU A 111 -23.30 -7.52 29.53
C GLU A 111 -24.01 -8.62 28.73
N ASP A 112 -24.68 -8.26 27.64
CA ASP A 112 -25.36 -9.16 26.72
C ASP A 112 -24.41 -9.93 25.77
N GLY A 113 -23.09 -9.78 25.95
CA GLY A 113 -22.07 -10.44 25.15
C GLY A 113 -21.75 -9.76 23.82
N ARG A 114 -22.43 -8.67 23.45
CA ARG A 114 -22.08 -7.86 22.28
C ARG A 114 -20.81 -7.05 22.51
N ILE A 115 -20.23 -6.57 21.42
CA ILE A 115 -19.07 -5.69 21.41
C ILE A 115 -19.54 -4.28 21.03
N ALA A 116 -19.23 -3.32 21.90
CA ALA A 116 -19.46 -1.90 21.64
C ALA A 116 -18.16 -1.23 21.18
N TYR A 117 -18.24 -0.45 20.12
CA TYR A 117 -17.15 0.40 19.65
C TYR A 117 -17.55 1.87 19.73
N ARG A 118 -16.98 2.60 20.69
CA ARG A 118 -17.21 4.02 20.92
C ARG A 118 -16.75 4.84 19.71
N MET A 119 -17.55 5.75 19.20
CA MET A 119 -17.23 6.66 18.10
C MET A 119 -16.44 7.89 18.57
N LYS A 120 -15.60 8.49 17.70
CA LYS A 120 -14.86 9.71 18.04
C LYS A 120 -15.77 10.94 18.06
N ARG A 121 -16.81 10.91 17.24
CA ARG A 121 -17.85 11.93 17.14
C ARG A 121 -19.19 11.21 17.11
N PRO A 122 -20.21 11.68 17.83
CA PRO A 122 -21.55 11.13 17.73
C PRO A 122 -22.09 11.31 16.30
N LEU A 123 -23.01 10.44 15.91
CA LEU A 123 -23.83 10.65 14.72
C LEU A 123 -24.81 11.82 14.92
N PRO A 124 -25.39 12.38 13.85
CA PRO A 124 -26.41 13.42 13.95
C PRO A 124 -27.60 13.01 14.83
N GLU A 125 -27.95 11.71 14.84
CA GLU A 125 -29.02 11.19 15.71
C GLU A 125 -28.58 10.99 17.18
N GLY A 126 -27.34 11.37 17.54
CA GLY A 126 -26.79 11.25 18.89
C GLY A 126 -26.13 9.90 19.20
N THR A 127 -26.19 8.93 18.29
CA THR A 127 -25.58 7.61 18.49
C THR A 127 -24.05 7.71 18.69
N THR A 128 -23.56 7.17 19.81
CA THR A 128 -22.15 7.23 20.22
C THR A 128 -21.39 5.92 20.09
N HIS A 129 -22.09 4.77 20.03
CA HIS A 129 -21.47 3.44 19.99
C HIS A 129 -21.99 2.64 18.81
N LEU A 130 -21.09 1.91 18.15
CA LEU A 130 -21.45 0.87 17.19
C LEU A 130 -21.50 -0.47 17.91
N LEU A 131 -22.60 -1.19 17.79
CA LEU A 131 -22.80 -2.49 18.43
C LEU A 131 -22.64 -3.62 17.42
N PHE A 132 -21.88 -4.64 17.80
CA PHE A 132 -21.62 -5.81 16.97
C PHE A 132 -21.77 -7.08 17.81
N THR A 133 -22.26 -8.15 17.20
CA THR A 133 -21.92 -9.50 17.67
C THR A 133 -20.42 -9.75 17.45
N GLY A 134 -19.83 -10.70 18.18
CA GLY A 134 -18.41 -11.06 18.00
C GLY A 134 -18.08 -11.43 16.55
N LEU A 135 -18.97 -12.17 15.88
CA LEU A 135 -18.79 -12.60 14.49
C LEU A 135 -18.91 -11.43 13.50
N GLU A 136 -19.80 -10.46 13.73
CA GLU A 136 -19.92 -9.27 12.87
C GLU A 136 -18.67 -8.40 12.94
N LEU A 137 -18.08 -8.24 14.12
CA LEU A 137 -16.82 -7.52 14.28
C LEU A 137 -15.70 -8.25 13.54
N LEU A 138 -15.56 -9.57 13.73
CA LEU A 138 -14.54 -10.37 13.07
C LEU A 138 -14.68 -10.31 11.53
N ARG A 139 -15.90 -10.37 11.00
CA ARG A 139 -16.15 -10.23 9.56
C ARG A 139 -15.68 -8.87 9.03
N ARG A 140 -15.92 -7.78 9.76
CA ARG A 140 -15.47 -6.43 9.38
C ARG A 140 -13.96 -6.26 9.49
N VAL A 141 -13.31 -6.92 10.44
CA VAL A 141 -11.84 -6.89 10.56
C VAL A 141 -11.21 -7.73 9.45
N ALA A 142 -11.78 -8.90 9.16
CA ALA A 142 -11.31 -9.80 8.12
C ALA A 142 -11.40 -9.16 6.72
N SER A 143 -12.39 -8.30 6.45
CA SER A 143 -12.48 -7.59 5.16
C SER A 143 -11.33 -6.61 4.91
N LEU A 144 -10.63 -6.16 5.96
CA LEU A 144 -9.43 -5.33 5.84
C LEU A 144 -8.19 -6.12 5.44
N VAL A 145 -8.23 -7.46 5.58
CA VAL A 145 -7.13 -8.32 5.16
C VAL A 145 -7.11 -8.34 3.63
N PRO A 146 -6.02 -7.90 3.00
CA PRO A 146 -5.94 -7.87 1.56
C PRO A 146 -5.85 -9.30 0.99
N PRO A 147 -6.29 -9.51 -0.26
CA PRO A 147 -6.18 -10.81 -0.90
C PRO A 147 -4.71 -11.24 -1.04
N PRO A 148 -4.44 -12.55 -1.00
CA PRO A 148 -3.07 -13.06 -1.10
C PRO A 148 -2.43 -12.62 -2.41
N ARG A 149 -1.11 -12.33 -2.35
CA ARG A 149 -0.28 -11.91 -3.50
C ARG A 149 -0.70 -10.56 -4.12
N ALA A 150 -1.55 -9.77 -3.47
CA ALA A 150 -1.86 -8.42 -3.90
C ALA A 150 -0.80 -7.41 -3.42
N ASN A 151 -0.35 -6.54 -4.32
CA ASN A 151 0.55 -5.44 -3.97
C ASN A 151 -0.21 -4.38 -3.15
N LEU A 152 0.13 -4.28 -1.86
CA LEU A 152 -0.48 -3.33 -0.91
C LEU A 152 0.10 -1.92 -1.07
N THR A 153 1.38 -1.84 -1.39
CA THR A 153 2.06 -0.59 -1.65
C THR A 153 2.09 -0.34 -3.15
N ARG A 154 1.30 0.65 -3.58
CA ARG A 154 1.34 1.16 -4.95
C ARG A 154 1.91 2.56 -4.92
N PHE A 155 3.07 2.72 -5.52
CA PHE A 155 3.68 4.04 -5.67
C PHE A 155 2.97 4.80 -6.78
N HIS A 156 2.53 6.00 -6.47
CA HIS A 156 1.89 6.92 -7.39
C HIS A 156 2.56 8.30 -7.34
N GLY A 157 2.32 9.13 -8.35
CA GLY A 157 2.94 10.45 -8.45
C GLY A 157 4.31 10.43 -9.11
N VAL A 158 4.94 11.61 -9.17
CA VAL A 158 6.15 11.84 -9.97
C VAL A 158 7.39 11.10 -9.48
N PHE A 159 7.39 10.67 -8.21
CA PHE A 159 8.46 9.84 -7.61
C PHE A 159 8.21 8.33 -7.73
N ALA A 160 7.05 7.90 -8.25
CA ALA A 160 6.77 6.47 -8.41
C ALA A 160 7.73 5.81 -9.40
N PRO A 161 8.15 4.54 -9.20
CA PRO A 161 9.19 3.91 -10.01
C PRO A 161 8.97 3.97 -11.53
N GLY A 162 7.71 3.90 -11.97
CA GLY A 162 7.32 3.97 -13.38
C GLY A 162 6.89 5.36 -13.88
N ALA A 163 7.02 6.42 -13.10
CA ALA A 163 6.62 7.75 -13.52
C ALA A 163 7.59 8.30 -14.58
N LYS A 164 7.05 8.79 -15.71
CA LYS A 164 7.84 9.36 -16.82
C LYS A 164 8.74 10.52 -16.38
N LEU A 165 8.31 11.29 -15.38
CA LEU A 165 9.05 12.43 -14.84
C LEU A 165 10.09 12.06 -13.78
N ARG A 166 10.07 10.83 -13.24
CA ARG A 166 10.99 10.39 -12.18
C ARG A 166 12.48 10.56 -12.53
N PRO A 167 12.94 10.23 -13.75
CA PRO A 167 14.35 10.40 -14.12
C PRO A 167 14.86 11.83 -14.03
N PHE A 168 13.98 12.83 -14.09
CA PHE A 168 14.32 14.25 -13.98
C PHE A 168 14.29 14.78 -12.54
N LEU A 169 13.80 13.99 -11.58
CA LEU A 169 13.55 14.43 -10.20
C LEU A 169 14.40 13.71 -9.16
N VAL A 170 14.85 12.49 -9.46
CA VAL A 170 15.69 11.70 -8.55
C VAL A 170 17.15 12.08 -8.80
N PRO A 171 17.87 12.64 -7.81
CA PRO A 171 19.29 12.90 -7.95
C PRO A 171 20.02 11.62 -8.34
N ARG A 172 20.83 11.68 -9.41
CA ARG A 172 21.68 10.57 -9.80
C ARG A 172 22.88 10.56 -8.84
N ALA A 173 23.03 9.46 -8.09
CA ALA A 173 24.20 9.28 -7.25
C ALA A 173 25.46 9.34 -8.14
N GLY A 174 26.27 10.38 -7.99
CA GLY A 174 27.43 10.69 -8.83
C GLY A 174 27.44 12.11 -9.42
N GLU A 175 26.31 12.82 -9.42
CA GLU A 175 26.26 14.24 -9.74
C GLU A 175 26.45 15.06 -8.45
N GLU A 176 27.65 15.01 -7.87
CA GLU A 176 28.08 16.07 -6.97
C GLU A 176 28.31 17.35 -7.79
N GLU A 177 27.73 18.42 -7.27
CA GLU A 177 27.72 19.81 -7.71
C GLU A 177 28.85 20.24 -8.66
N THR A 178 28.50 20.47 -9.93
CA THR A 178 29.14 21.54 -10.70
C THR A 178 28.09 22.60 -11.00
N SER A 179 28.14 23.67 -10.22
CA SER A 179 27.39 24.90 -10.43
C SER A 179 27.82 25.58 -11.72
N VAL A 180 26.97 25.63 -12.76
CA VAL A 180 26.93 26.78 -13.69
C VAL A 180 25.50 26.94 -14.25
N ALA A 181 25.07 28.20 -14.33
CA ALA A 181 23.80 28.72 -14.81
C ALA A 181 23.43 28.32 -16.28
N PRO A 182 22.19 28.58 -16.74
CA PRO A 182 21.51 27.76 -17.74
C PRO A 182 21.86 28.13 -19.17
N GLN A 183 22.17 27.13 -20.00
CA GLN A 183 22.07 27.25 -21.45
C GLN A 183 21.00 26.29 -21.97
N ALA A 184 20.00 26.88 -22.61
CA ALA A 184 19.01 26.19 -23.40
C ALA A 184 19.66 25.59 -24.65
N ALA A 185 19.55 24.28 -24.87
CA ALA A 185 19.36 23.67 -26.19
C ALA A 185 19.25 22.14 -26.10
N ALA A 186 18.39 21.62 -26.98
CA ALA A 186 18.37 20.25 -27.50
C ALA A 186 17.98 19.13 -26.52
N SER A 187 16.66 18.88 -26.50
CA SER A 187 16.06 17.60 -26.13
C SER A 187 16.68 16.44 -26.92
N LYS A 188 17.67 15.78 -26.32
CA LYS A 188 17.92 14.35 -26.57
C LYS A 188 17.20 13.59 -25.47
N GLU A 189 16.23 12.77 -25.85
CA GLU A 189 15.61 11.84 -24.92
C GLU A 189 16.73 11.01 -24.25
N PRO A 190 16.83 11.01 -22.91
CA PRO A 190 17.80 10.15 -22.25
C PRO A 190 17.35 8.71 -22.50
N LEU A 191 18.10 8.02 -23.35
CA LEU A 191 18.01 6.58 -23.52
C LEU A 191 18.01 5.98 -22.11
N LYS A 192 17.02 5.12 -21.81
CA LYS A 192 16.90 4.44 -20.53
C LYS A 192 18.17 3.61 -20.29
N GLU A 193 19.18 4.20 -19.67
CA GLU A 193 20.20 3.45 -18.98
C GLU A 193 19.47 2.71 -17.87
N LYS A 194 19.33 1.39 -18.06
CA LYS A 194 18.87 0.51 -17.02
C LYS A 194 19.83 0.73 -15.87
N THR A 195 19.33 1.29 -14.78
CA THR A 195 20.05 1.29 -13.50
C THR A 195 20.57 -0.13 -13.32
N PRO A 196 21.89 -0.34 -13.19
CA PRO A 196 22.42 -1.68 -13.01
C PRO A 196 21.70 -2.27 -11.82
N ARG A 197 21.10 -3.46 -12.00
CA ARG A 197 20.51 -4.18 -10.86
C ARG A 197 21.63 -4.32 -9.84
N GLY A 198 21.44 -3.74 -8.66
CA GLY A 198 22.47 -3.78 -7.61
C GLY A 198 22.95 -5.21 -7.40
N ASP A 199 24.25 -5.37 -7.14
CA ASP A 199 24.83 -6.66 -6.82
C ASP A 199 24.05 -7.28 -5.64
N TRP A 200 23.64 -8.55 -5.78
CA TRP A 200 22.86 -9.23 -4.75
C TRP A 200 23.57 -9.21 -3.39
N ALA A 201 24.91 -9.29 -3.39
CA ALA A 201 25.71 -9.23 -2.18
C ALA A 201 25.61 -7.86 -1.51
N GLU A 202 25.62 -6.79 -2.30
CA GLU A 202 25.43 -5.43 -1.80
C GLU A 202 24.02 -5.24 -1.25
N LEU A 203 23.00 -5.78 -1.91
CA LEU A 203 21.62 -5.75 -1.41
C LEU A 203 21.47 -6.47 -0.07
N LEU A 204 22.11 -7.63 0.10
CA LEU A 204 22.13 -8.36 1.37
C LEU A 204 22.80 -7.54 2.47
N LYS A 205 23.94 -6.90 2.18
CA LYS A 205 24.63 -6.04 3.13
C LYS A 205 23.78 -4.81 3.52
N ARG A 206 23.16 -4.14 2.56
CA ARG A 206 22.34 -2.96 2.84
C ARG A 206 21.05 -3.28 3.59
N THR A 207 20.42 -4.41 3.30
CA THR A 207 19.09 -4.75 3.84
C THR A 207 19.17 -5.52 5.16
N PHE A 208 20.16 -6.41 5.29
CA PHE A 208 20.28 -7.34 6.41
C PHE A 208 21.59 -7.18 7.20
N ASP A 209 22.43 -6.21 6.84
CA ASP A 209 23.78 -6.04 7.40
C ASP A 209 24.63 -7.33 7.30
N PHE A 210 24.39 -8.12 6.25
CA PHE A 210 25.04 -9.41 6.04
C PHE A 210 26.03 -9.37 4.87
N ASP A 211 27.33 -9.36 5.17
CA ASP A 211 28.39 -9.44 4.17
C ASP A 211 28.72 -10.90 3.82
N VAL A 212 28.08 -11.41 2.77
CA VAL A 212 28.28 -12.78 2.28
C VAL A 212 29.72 -13.09 1.85
N PHE A 213 30.54 -12.07 1.57
CA PHE A 213 31.94 -12.25 1.21
C PHE A 213 32.89 -12.22 2.41
N ALA A 214 32.44 -11.88 3.61
CA ALA A 214 33.24 -12.07 4.82
C ALA A 214 33.22 -13.56 5.25
N CYS A 215 34.37 -14.20 5.40
CA CYS A 215 34.45 -15.58 5.88
C CYS A 215 34.21 -15.65 7.40
N VAL A 216 33.21 -16.42 7.84
CA VAL A 216 32.90 -16.58 9.27
C VAL A 216 33.96 -17.37 10.05
N ARG A 217 34.83 -18.12 9.38
CA ARG A 217 35.87 -18.93 10.02
C ARG A 217 37.18 -18.18 10.23
N CYS A 218 37.59 -17.39 9.24
CA CYS A 218 38.93 -16.76 9.23
C CYS A 218 38.91 -15.24 8.97
N GLY A 219 37.76 -14.62 8.78
CA GLY A 219 37.64 -13.18 8.49
C GLY A 219 38.10 -12.74 7.09
N GLY A 220 38.69 -13.64 6.29
CA GLY A 220 39.14 -13.32 4.93
C GLY A 220 37.99 -13.04 3.94
N ARG A 221 38.31 -12.44 2.79
CA ARG A 221 37.35 -12.17 1.70
C ARG A 221 37.16 -13.41 0.81
N ARG A 222 35.90 -13.84 0.66
CA ARG A 222 35.45 -14.89 -0.25
C ARG A 222 35.16 -14.28 -1.62
N ARG A 223 35.29 -15.07 -2.68
CA ARG A 223 34.92 -14.72 -4.06
C ARG A 223 34.07 -15.84 -4.66
N VAL A 224 33.07 -15.48 -5.47
CA VAL A 224 32.29 -16.48 -6.21
C VAL A 224 33.18 -17.08 -7.30
N LEU A 225 33.33 -18.40 -7.31
CA LEU A 225 34.12 -19.11 -8.33
C LEU A 225 33.24 -19.66 -9.44
N ALA A 226 32.05 -20.18 -9.10
CA ALA A 226 31.11 -20.75 -10.07
C ALA A 226 29.68 -20.74 -9.52
N TYR A 227 28.71 -20.81 -10.43
CA TYR A 227 27.30 -21.09 -10.13
C TYR A 227 26.98 -22.51 -10.58
N VAL A 228 26.59 -23.38 -9.66
CA VAL A 228 26.21 -24.77 -9.97
C VAL A 228 24.70 -24.84 -10.02
N ASN A 229 24.14 -24.99 -11.23
CA ASN A 229 22.70 -24.99 -11.45
C ASN A 229 22.13 -26.39 -11.77
N GLU A 230 22.99 -27.37 -12.07
CA GLU A 230 22.55 -28.72 -12.39
C GLU A 230 22.17 -29.52 -11.14
N ALA A 231 20.95 -30.04 -11.11
CA ALA A 231 20.39 -30.72 -9.94
C ALA A 231 21.25 -31.91 -9.45
N GLY A 232 21.83 -32.69 -10.37
CA GLY A 232 22.72 -33.80 -10.04
C GLY A 232 24.00 -33.33 -9.32
N GLY A 233 24.67 -32.31 -9.88
CA GLY A 233 25.87 -31.72 -9.28
C GLY A 233 25.60 -31.07 -7.93
N VAL A 234 24.50 -30.33 -7.81
CA VAL A 234 24.09 -29.73 -6.52
C VAL A 234 23.85 -30.80 -5.47
N ARG A 235 23.13 -31.89 -5.80
CA ARG A 235 22.90 -32.99 -4.85
C ARG A 235 24.20 -33.65 -4.42
N ALA A 236 25.08 -34.01 -5.35
CA ALA A 236 26.35 -34.65 -5.03
C ALA A 236 27.22 -33.77 -4.09
N ILE A 237 27.25 -32.46 -4.32
CA ILE A 237 27.96 -31.52 -3.44
C ILE A 237 27.32 -31.47 -2.05
N LEU A 238 25.98 -31.37 -1.96
CA LEU A 238 25.28 -31.32 -0.69
C LEU A 238 25.47 -32.60 0.12
N GLU A 239 25.41 -33.78 -0.52
CA GLU A 239 25.67 -35.08 0.11
C GLU A 239 27.09 -35.14 0.66
N HIS A 240 28.08 -34.74 -0.13
CA HIS A 240 29.48 -34.70 0.29
C HIS A 240 29.70 -33.77 1.51
N LEU A 241 28.97 -32.67 1.58
CA LEU A 241 29.03 -31.71 2.71
C LEU A 241 28.18 -32.13 3.92
N GLY A 242 27.43 -33.23 3.84
CA GLY A 242 26.49 -33.65 4.88
C GLY A 242 25.31 -32.70 5.08
N LEU A 243 24.95 -31.94 4.03
CA LEU A 243 23.83 -30.99 4.04
C LEU A 243 22.55 -31.64 3.49
N PRO A 244 21.36 -31.16 3.90
CA PRO A 244 20.09 -31.66 3.37
C PRO A 244 20.00 -31.49 1.84
N THR A 245 19.77 -32.59 1.13
CA THR A 245 19.62 -32.62 -0.34
C THR A 245 18.20 -32.32 -0.82
N ALA A 246 17.22 -32.52 0.06
CA ALA A 246 15.84 -32.12 -0.18
C ALA A 246 15.72 -30.61 0.03
N GLY A 247 15.33 -29.88 -1.01
CA GLY A 247 14.99 -28.46 -0.89
C GLY A 247 13.88 -28.25 0.16
N ALA A 248 13.89 -27.09 0.82
CA ALA A 248 12.83 -26.72 1.74
C ALA A 248 11.48 -26.79 1.02
N ARG A 249 10.58 -27.66 1.50
CA ARG A 249 9.21 -27.71 0.97
C ARG A 249 8.53 -26.41 1.33
N LEU A 250 8.13 -25.63 0.33
CA LEU A 250 7.22 -24.51 0.53
C LEU A 250 5.93 -25.08 1.13
N ALA A 251 5.71 -24.81 2.42
CA ALA A 251 4.48 -25.21 3.06
C ALA A 251 3.31 -24.51 2.35
N PRO A 252 2.20 -25.23 2.05
CA PRO A 252 1.00 -24.57 1.56
C PRO A 252 0.58 -23.52 2.59
N ALA A 253 0.06 -22.38 2.12
CA ALA A 253 -0.51 -21.37 2.99
C ALA A 253 -1.61 -22.02 3.84
N ARG A 254 -1.38 -22.15 5.15
CA ARG A 254 -2.37 -22.71 6.06
C ARG A 254 -3.36 -21.61 6.46
N GLY A 255 -4.65 -21.95 6.46
CA GLY A 255 -5.66 -21.14 7.13
C GLY A 255 -5.43 -21.09 8.64
N PRO A 256 -6.12 -20.19 9.36
CA PRO A 256 -6.02 -20.12 10.81
C PRO A 256 -6.34 -21.49 11.44
N PRO A 257 -5.63 -21.90 12.51
CA PRO A 257 -5.91 -23.16 13.18
C PRO A 257 -7.38 -23.21 13.61
N GLN A 258 -8.08 -24.29 13.24
CA GLN A 258 -9.45 -24.51 13.69
C GLN A 258 -9.38 -24.82 15.18
N ALA A 259 -9.78 -23.86 16.00
CA ALA A 259 -9.95 -24.11 17.42
C ALA A 259 -11.16 -25.04 17.59
N ALA A 260 -10.92 -26.25 18.10
CA ALA A 260 -11.98 -27.10 18.60
C ALA A 260 -12.56 -26.42 19.84
N TRP A 261 -13.63 -25.66 19.68
CA TRP A 261 -14.36 -25.05 20.80
C TRP A 261 -15.33 -26.09 21.35
N CYS A 262 -15.07 -26.54 22.57
CA CYS A 262 -16.05 -27.11 23.50
C CYS A 262 -16.51 -26.00 24.45
#